data_AF-D3HLZ3-F1
#
_entry.id   AF-D3HLZ3-F1
#
_cell.length_a   1.000
_cell.length_b   1.000
_cell.length_c   1.000
_cell.angle_alpha   90.00
_cell.angle_beta   90.00
_cell.angle_gamma   90.00
#
_symmetry.space_group_name_H-M   'P 1'
#
loop_
_entity.id
_entity.type
_entity.pdbx_description
1 polymer ?
#
loop_
_entity_poly.entity_id
_entity_poly.type
_entity_poly.pdbx_seq_one_letter_code
_entity_poly.pdbx_strand_id
1 'polypeptide(L)'
;MRELFEKNAQNNDTSNSSQNTDICSSHLCMKSKLSIDEVREHLPALQSTMVDRRNPDLPGSKPLMKAAKAHAILKAGTKINMLDATGIGEFELPSKCSIQITPPKEITIKATWKNKSQEKGVSGRDASVFGGLGVLTIPCDVTVMNIPKMNALTVPPAFLDKYGAELIPLGKSFTLDAVQDRSLENLYLVEYQWDADYIQDYVMNQRGGGGLFVETHPFPHVFTPLSPECRGALILGVENRDGSFDFAAFEIPFGYTMKIGSNVIHGDSFFVGPYAIALTETELADSVLLKQDTPTRDIQKVTQIPTETFTVHLLEEDRLATEACHSMMVDKIRHGGGIGKGIGFFKQLPKEVLTKVRDLSEDSQEAYDQHCGLVVYKPK
;
A
#
# COMPACT_ATOMS: atom_id res chain seq x y z
N MET A 1 42.24 -47.19 27.02
CA MET A 1 41.24 -46.25 27.58
C MET A 1 41.07 -45.03 26.66
N ARG A 2 40.68 -45.25 25.40
CA ARG A 2 40.05 -44.26 24.49
C ARG A 2 39.57 -45.02 23.23
N GLU A 3 38.85 -46.11 23.48
CA GLU A 3 38.23 -46.97 22.46
C GLU A 3 36.69 -46.91 22.63
N LEU A 4 36.17 -45.76 23.10
CA LEU A 4 34.78 -45.65 23.57
C LEU A 4 34.11 -44.31 23.23
N PHE A 5 34.60 -43.57 22.23
CA PHE A 5 33.92 -42.34 21.76
C PHE A 5 33.90 -42.15 20.24
N GLU A 6 34.21 -43.18 19.45
CA GLU A 6 33.97 -43.20 18.00
C GLU A 6 32.79 -44.13 17.68
N LYS A 7 31.59 -43.69 18.02
CA LYS A 7 30.31 -44.19 17.48
C LYS A 7 29.20 -43.32 18.04
N ASN A 8 28.89 -42.24 17.31
CA ASN A 8 27.57 -41.61 17.18
C ASN A 8 27.64 -40.42 16.20
N ALA A 9 28.34 -40.62 15.08
CA ALA A 9 28.36 -39.69 13.96
C ALA A 9 27.64 -40.35 12.78
N GLN A 10 26.32 -40.52 12.90
CA GLN A 10 25.37 -40.72 11.79
C GLN A 10 23.99 -41.04 12.38
N ASN A 11 23.15 -40.01 12.50
CA ASN A 11 21.79 -39.96 11.95
C ASN A 11 20.93 -38.94 12.70
N ASN A 12 20.19 -38.17 11.89
CA ASN A 12 19.04 -37.32 12.22
C ASN A 12 19.37 -35.98 12.90
N ASP A 13 19.55 -34.95 12.08
CA ASP A 13 18.42 -34.04 11.80
C ASP A 13 18.83 -33.01 10.73
N THR A 14 18.32 -33.22 9.52
CA THR A 14 18.13 -32.18 8.51
C THR A 14 17.08 -31.20 9.03
N SER A 15 17.45 -30.33 9.97
CA SER A 15 16.76 -29.07 10.17
C SER A 15 17.50 -28.04 9.32
N ASN A 16 16.87 -27.60 8.22
CA ASN A 16 17.22 -26.35 7.55
C ASN A 16 16.94 -25.21 8.52
N SER A 17 17.82 -24.99 9.51
CA SER A 17 17.84 -23.74 10.25
C SER A 17 18.47 -22.73 9.32
N SER A 18 17.66 -21.91 8.66
CA SER A 18 18.14 -20.68 8.02
C SER A 18 18.93 -19.91 9.08
N GLN A 19 20.26 -19.91 8.99
CA GLN A 19 21.09 -19.06 9.83
C GLN A 19 20.73 -17.63 9.45
N ASN A 20 19.87 -16.98 10.24
CA ASN A 20 19.57 -15.58 10.07
C ASN A 20 20.87 -14.79 10.25
N THR A 21 21.26 -14.08 9.21
CA THR A 21 22.41 -13.18 9.20
C THR A 21 21.97 -11.85 9.81
N ASP A 22 22.31 -11.63 11.07
CA ASP A 22 22.07 -10.31 11.67
C ASP A 22 23.05 -9.29 11.07
N ILE A 23 22.53 -8.13 10.68
CA ILE A 23 23.29 -6.98 10.20
C ILE A 23 23.41 -6.00 11.36
N CYS A 24 24.63 -5.80 11.87
CA CYS A 24 24.87 -4.96 13.03
C CYS A 24 25.78 -3.78 12.71
N SER A 25 25.46 -2.63 13.29
CA SER A 25 26.35 -1.47 13.46
C SER A 25 26.86 -1.42 14.91
N SER A 26 27.57 -0.36 15.30
CA SER A 26 28.10 -0.21 16.66
C SER A 26 27.02 -0.17 17.75
N HIS A 27 25.76 0.17 17.40
CA HIS A 27 24.70 0.39 18.39
C HIS A 27 23.35 -0.26 18.02
N LEU A 28 23.21 -0.85 16.85
CA LEU A 28 21.94 -1.37 16.34
C LEU A 28 22.17 -2.65 15.54
N CYS A 29 21.24 -3.60 15.64
CA CYS A 29 21.20 -4.79 14.79
C CYS A 29 19.83 -4.91 14.14
N MET A 30 19.79 -5.32 12.88
CA MET A 30 18.59 -5.74 12.17
C MET A 30 18.75 -7.18 11.68
N LYS A 31 17.65 -7.92 11.59
CA LYS A 31 17.66 -9.27 11.03
C LYS A 31 17.83 -9.20 9.50
N SER A 32 18.20 -10.29 8.85
CA SER A 32 18.23 -10.37 7.39
C SER A 32 17.65 -11.67 6.86
N LYS A 33 16.95 -11.58 5.71
CA LYS A 33 16.64 -12.73 4.83
C LYS A 33 17.71 -12.98 3.76
N LEU A 34 18.64 -12.04 3.60
CA LEU A 34 19.69 -12.11 2.58
C LEU A 34 20.73 -13.17 2.95
N SER A 35 21.34 -13.78 1.94
CA SER A 35 22.46 -14.70 2.15
C SER A 35 23.65 -13.99 2.80
N ILE A 36 24.54 -14.76 3.43
CA ILE A 36 25.80 -14.23 4.03
C ILE A 36 26.61 -13.45 2.99
N ASP A 37 26.66 -13.94 1.75
CA ASP A 37 27.43 -13.31 0.68
C ASP A 37 26.83 -11.96 0.25
N GLU A 38 25.51 -11.88 0.06
CA GLU A 38 24.82 -10.62 -0.24
C GLU A 38 24.97 -9.60 0.89
N VAL A 39 24.84 -10.04 2.15
CA VAL A 39 25.05 -9.16 3.30
C VAL A 39 26.48 -8.61 3.31
N ARG A 40 27.47 -9.47 3.07
CA ARG A 40 28.88 -9.05 3.05
C ARG A 40 29.19 -8.07 1.92
N GLU A 41 28.63 -8.31 0.73
CA GLU A 41 28.81 -7.44 -0.44
C GLU A 41 28.20 -6.05 -0.21
N HIS A 42 27.03 -5.99 0.41
CA HIS A 42 26.26 -4.75 0.57
C HIS A 42 26.24 -4.19 2.00
N LEU A 43 27.13 -4.66 2.87
CA LEU A 43 27.10 -4.33 4.31
C LEU A 43 27.05 -2.82 4.59
N PRO A 44 27.88 -1.96 3.96
CA PRO A 44 27.85 -0.53 4.25
C PRO A 44 26.50 0.11 3.90
N ALA A 45 25.97 -0.21 2.73
CA ALA A 45 24.69 0.34 2.26
C ALA A 45 23.50 -0.20 3.07
N LEU A 46 23.55 -1.47 3.50
CA LEU A 46 22.55 -2.01 4.43
C LEU A 46 22.64 -1.28 5.78
N GLN A 47 23.84 -1.03 6.30
CA GLN A 47 24.01 -0.31 7.57
C GLN A 47 23.53 1.14 7.50
N SER A 48 23.69 1.84 6.36
CA SER A 48 23.22 3.22 6.20
C SER A 48 21.69 3.34 6.14
N THR A 49 20.97 2.26 5.81
CA THR A 49 19.50 2.22 5.93
C THR A 49 18.99 2.09 7.37
N MET A 50 19.86 1.77 8.33
CA MET A 50 19.43 1.43 9.69
C MET A 50 19.10 2.68 10.49
N VAL A 51 17.93 2.70 11.12
CA VAL A 51 17.48 3.79 12.00
C VAL A 51 17.08 3.25 13.37
N ASP A 52 17.31 4.04 14.42
CA ASP A 52 16.72 3.88 15.76
C ASP A 52 16.40 5.27 16.31
N ARG A 53 15.19 5.74 16.02
CA ARG A 53 14.67 7.05 16.45
C ARG A 53 13.91 6.87 17.75
N ARG A 54 14.31 7.61 18.77
CA ARG A 54 13.78 7.55 20.14
C ARG A 54 13.36 8.93 20.61
N ASN A 55 12.43 9.00 21.57
CA ASN A 55 12.00 10.27 22.14
C ASN A 55 13.23 11.03 22.68
N PRO A 56 13.59 12.20 22.12
CA PRO A 56 14.79 12.93 22.49
C PRO A 56 14.70 13.54 23.89
N ASP A 57 13.49 13.64 24.44
CA ASP A 57 13.20 14.25 25.72
C ASP A 57 13.26 13.23 26.88
N LEU A 58 13.24 11.94 26.54
CA LEU A 58 13.23 10.83 27.49
C LEU A 58 14.40 9.88 27.21
N PRO A 59 15.55 10.06 27.87
CA PRO A 59 16.71 9.17 27.74
C PRO A 59 16.33 7.72 28.03
N GLY A 60 16.76 6.78 27.18
CA GLY A 60 16.44 5.36 27.32
C GLY A 60 15.02 4.99 26.93
N SER A 61 14.26 5.90 26.31
CA SER A 61 12.93 5.59 25.77
C SER A 61 12.96 4.43 24.76
N LYS A 62 11.79 3.80 24.60
CA LYS A 62 11.56 2.82 23.54
C LYS A 62 11.83 3.44 22.16
N PRO A 63 12.27 2.65 21.16
CA PRO A 63 12.27 3.09 19.77
C PRO A 63 10.86 3.52 19.34
N LEU A 64 10.78 4.69 18.72
CA LEU A 64 9.58 5.22 18.06
C LEU A 64 9.57 4.90 16.55
N MET A 65 10.75 4.79 15.95
CA MET A 65 10.92 4.22 14.60
C MET A 65 12.23 3.44 14.60
N LYS A 66 12.22 2.20 14.12
CA LYS A 66 13.45 1.40 13.98
C LYS A 66 13.49 0.55 12.73
N ALA A 67 14.67 0.35 12.16
CA ALA A 67 14.92 -0.69 11.19
C ALA A 67 14.96 -2.06 11.90
N ALA A 68 14.16 -3.02 11.44
CA ALA A 68 14.01 -4.31 12.09
C ALA A 68 14.56 -5.47 11.25
N LYS A 69 14.41 -5.41 9.92
CA LYS A 69 14.75 -6.53 9.04
C LYS A 69 15.06 -6.09 7.61
N ALA A 70 16.16 -6.57 7.04
CA ALA A 70 16.41 -6.52 5.60
C ALA A 70 15.72 -7.72 4.92
N HIS A 71 14.80 -7.44 4.00
CA HIS A 71 13.97 -8.45 3.34
C HIS A 71 14.54 -8.93 2.01
N ALA A 72 14.99 -7.99 1.18
CA ALA A 72 15.50 -8.26 -0.17
C ALA A 72 16.36 -7.08 -0.67
N ILE A 73 17.15 -7.32 -1.72
CA ILE A 73 17.72 -6.26 -2.55
C ILE A 73 16.95 -6.28 -3.87
N LEU A 74 16.15 -5.24 -4.10
CA LEU A 74 15.38 -5.07 -5.33
C LEU A 74 16.26 -4.36 -6.35
N LYS A 75 16.20 -4.79 -7.61
CA LYS A 75 16.96 -4.16 -8.68
C LYS A 75 16.09 -3.33 -9.59
N ALA A 76 16.40 -2.04 -9.74
CA ALA A 76 15.75 -1.14 -10.69
C ALA A 76 15.79 -1.72 -12.13
N GLY A 77 14.72 -1.51 -12.89
CA GLY A 77 14.57 -2.05 -14.25
C GLY A 77 14.29 -3.56 -14.31
N THR A 78 14.10 -4.23 -13.18
CA THR A 78 13.81 -5.67 -13.14
C THR A 78 12.39 -5.97 -12.66
N LYS A 79 11.92 -7.18 -12.97
CA LYS A 79 10.62 -7.67 -12.52
C LYS A 79 10.71 -8.11 -11.06
N ILE A 80 9.82 -7.59 -10.23
CA ILE A 80 9.76 -7.83 -8.79
C ILE A 80 8.48 -8.60 -8.46
N ASN A 81 8.58 -9.53 -7.52
CA ASN A 81 7.46 -10.15 -6.82
C ASN A 81 7.55 -9.77 -5.34
N MET A 82 6.56 -9.03 -4.85
CA MET A 82 6.59 -8.54 -3.47
C MET A 82 6.19 -9.58 -2.43
N LEU A 83 5.44 -10.63 -2.79
CA LEU A 83 5.23 -11.76 -1.89
C LEU A 83 6.55 -12.46 -1.59
N ASP A 84 7.35 -12.75 -2.63
CA ASP A 84 8.66 -13.39 -2.45
C ASP A 84 9.62 -12.50 -1.64
N ALA A 85 9.70 -11.22 -2.03
CA ALA A 85 10.58 -10.25 -1.39
C ALA A 85 10.26 -10.09 0.11
N THR A 86 9.01 -9.88 0.47
CA THR A 86 8.57 -9.68 1.87
C THR A 86 8.47 -10.99 2.64
N GLY A 87 8.13 -12.09 1.97
CA GLY A 87 7.81 -13.39 2.59
C GLY A 87 6.38 -13.49 3.13
N ILE A 88 5.48 -12.59 2.73
CA ILE A 88 4.04 -12.69 3.03
C ILE A 88 3.45 -13.86 2.23
N GLY A 89 2.71 -14.76 2.88
CA GLY A 89 2.03 -15.86 2.20
C GLY A 89 0.76 -15.41 1.46
N GLU A 90 0.43 -16.04 0.34
CA GLU A 90 -0.81 -15.74 -0.43
C GLU A 90 -2.08 -15.92 0.41
N PHE A 91 -2.08 -16.88 1.33
CA PHE A 91 -3.21 -17.17 2.23
C PHE A 91 -3.39 -16.12 3.33
N GLU A 92 -2.41 -15.25 3.55
CA GLU A 92 -2.51 -14.13 4.48
C GLU A 92 -3.21 -12.91 3.85
N LEU A 93 -3.35 -12.89 2.52
CA LEU A 93 -3.95 -11.76 1.81
C LEU A 93 -5.45 -11.65 2.09
N PRO A 94 -5.97 -10.42 2.28
CA PRO A 94 -7.39 -10.23 2.52
C PRO A 94 -8.21 -10.64 1.28
N SER A 95 -9.38 -11.22 1.53
CA SER A 95 -10.37 -11.52 0.48
C SER A 95 -10.95 -10.22 -0.08
N LYS A 96 -11.23 -10.19 -1.39
CA LYS A 96 -11.85 -9.02 -2.05
C LYS A 96 -13.19 -8.70 -1.37
N CYS A 97 -13.32 -7.49 -0.86
CA CYS A 97 -14.55 -6.99 -0.26
C CYS A 97 -15.08 -5.78 -1.03
N SER A 98 -16.34 -5.44 -0.78
CA SER A 98 -17.21 -4.46 -1.47
C SER A 98 -16.51 -3.28 -2.18
N ILE A 99 -17.05 -2.90 -3.34
CA ILE A 99 -16.58 -1.70 -4.07
C ILE A 99 -16.90 -0.44 -3.26
N GLN A 100 -15.84 0.26 -2.88
CA GLN A 100 -15.88 1.55 -2.20
C GLN A 100 -15.24 2.60 -3.09
N ILE A 101 -15.83 3.79 -3.11
CA ILE A 101 -15.34 4.92 -3.90
C ILE A 101 -15.14 6.11 -2.97
N THR A 102 -13.97 6.72 -3.05
CA THR A 102 -13.62 7.96 -2.36
C THR A 102 -13.35 9.03 -3.42
N PRO A 103 -14.11 10.14 -3.45
CA PRO A 103 -13.83 11.24 -4.35
C PRO A 103 -12.43 11.79 -4.10
N PRO A 104 -11.60 11.95 -5.15
CA PRO A 104 -10.29 12.56 -5.02
C PRO A 104 -10.33 13.91 -4.32
N LYS A 105 -9.47 14.10 -3.33
CA LYS A 105 -9.26 15.37 -2.64
C LYS A 105 -7.77 15.63 -2.46
N GLU A 106 -7.38 16.87 -2.64
CA GLU A 106 -6.02 17.36 -2.45
C GLU A 106 -6.07 18.78 -1.89
N ILE A 107 -4.93 19.25 -1.39
CA ILE A 107 -4.73 20.66 -1.06
C ILE A 107 -3.68 21.24 -1.99
N THR A 108 -3.89 22.50 -2.40
CA THR A 108 -2.91 23.26 -3.16
C THR A 108 -2.32 24.35 -2.28
N ILE A 109 -0.99 24.42 -2.17
CA ILE A 109 -0.27 25.41 -1.37
C ILE A 109 0.77 26.12 -2.22
N LYS A 110 0.84 27.45 -2.13
CA LYS A 110 1.94 28.24 -2.69
C LYS A 110 3.14 28.18 -1.76
N ALA A 111 3.97 27.16 -1.89
CA ALA A 111 5.19 26.99 -1.09
C ALA A 111 6.43 27.37 -1.92
N THR A 112 7.56 27.61 -1.25
CA THR A 112 8.86 27.69 -1.93
C THR A 112 9.79 26.59 -1.43
N TRP A 113 10.21 25.73 -2.33
CA TRP A 113 11.19 24.68 -2.07
C TRP A 113 12.60 25.26 -2.08
N LYS A 114 13.31 25.16 -0.96
CA LYS A 114 14.71 25.57 -0.81
C LYS A 114 15.51 24.36 -0.40
N ASN A 115 16.36 23.86 -1.28
CA ASN A 115 17.19 22.70 -0.99
C ASN A 115 18.25 23.03 0.09
N LYS A 116 18.96 21.99 0.58
CA LYS A 116 19.97 22.11 1.65
C LYS A 116 21.08 23.14 1.38
N SER A 117 21.37 23.44 0.10
CA SER A 117 22.38 24.45 -0.30
C SER A 117 21.85 25.88 -0.30
N GLN A 118 20.55 26.06 -0.50
CA GLN A 118 19.89 27.37 -0.52
C GLN A 118 19.51 27.82 0.90
N GLU A 119 18.96 26.90 1.70
CA GLU A 119 18.61 27.15 3.09
C GLU A 119 18.69 25.83 3.87
N LYS A 120 19.53 25.79 4.91
CA LYS A 120 19.68 24.59 5.74
C LYS A 120 18.52 24.46 6.71
N GLY A 121 17.77 23.36 6.59
CA GLY A 121 16.77 22.94 7.57
C GLY A 121 17.41 22.57 8.90
N VAL A 122 16.79 22.99 10.01
CA VAL A 122 17.27 22.69 11.36
C VAL A 122 16.38 21.64 12.01
N SER A 123 16.97 20.47 12.28
CA SER A 123 16.44 19.41 13.14
C SER A 123 17.32 19.23 14.37
N GLY A 124 16.77 18.64 15.44
CA GLY A 124 17.54 18.35 16.67
C GLY A 124 18.33 17.04 16.60
N ARG A 125 17.86 16.09 15.77
CA ARG A 125 18.47 14.80 15.44
C ARG A 125 18.18 14.44 13.96
N ASP A 126 18.60 13.26 13.53
CA ASP A 126 18.45 12.78 12.15
C ASP A 126 16.97 12.61 11.75
N ALA A 127 16.45 13.56 10.97
CA ALA A 127 15.08 13.51 10.47
C ALA A 127 14.95 12.70 9.16
N SER A 128 15.97 12.71 8.31
CA SER A 128 16.07 11.93 7.07
C SER A 128 17.27 10.98 7.11
N VAL A 129 17.17 9.86 6.40
CA VAL A 129 18.29 8.91 6.20
C VAL A 129 19.27 9.39 5.12
N PHE A 130 18.89 10.36 4.29
CA PHE A 130 19.71 10.92 3.21
C PHE A 130 20.55 12.14 3.65
N GLY A 131 20.63 12.41 4.96
CA GLY A 131 21.47 13.46 5.51
C GLY A 131 20.82 14.84 5.51
N GLY A 132 21.48 15.82 4.88
CA GLY A 132 21.18 17.25 5.07
C GLY A 132 19.81 17.68 4.53
N LEU A 133 19.09 18.50 5.31
CA LEU A 133 17.75 18.97 5.00
C LEU A 133 17.75 20.39 4.44
N GLY A 134 16.86 20.65 3.49
CA GLY A 134 16.42 21.98 3.10
C GLY A 134 15.17 22.45 3.85
N VAL A 135 14.46 23.43 3.30
CA VAL A 135 13.23 24.01 3.84
C VAL A 135 12.18 24.17 2.75
N LEU A 136 11.00 23.60 2.95
CA LEU A 136 9.79 23.95 2.20
C LEU A 136 9.05 25.03 2.99
N THR A 137 9.12 26.25 2.47
CA THR A 137 8.52 27.41 3.15
C THR A 137 7.03 27.48 2.85
N ILE A 138 6.23 27.45 3.90
CA ILE A 138 4.77 27.45 3.87
C ILE A 138 4.29 28.85 4.27
N PRO A 139 3.38 29.49 3.49
CA PRO A 139 2.88 30.83 3.80
C PRO A 139 2.36 30.96 5.24
N CYS A 140 2.64 32.09 5.88
CA CYS A 140 2.33 32.30 7.29
C CYS A 140 0.83 32.36 7.61
N ASP A 141 -0.03 32.58 6.61
CA ASP A 141 -1.49 32.50 6.71
C ASP A 141 -2.00 31.04 6.75
N VAL A 142 -1.17 30.06 6.35
CA VAL A 142 -1.46 28.63 6.47
C VAL A 142 -1.06 28.12 7.86
N THR A 143 -1.96 28.28 8.83
CA THR A 143 -1.70 27.88 10.22
C THR A 143 -1.54 26.37 10.40
N VAL A 144 -2.29 25.58 9.63
CA VAL A 144 -2.25 24.11 9.64
C VAL A 144 -2.43 23.60 8.21
N MET A 145 -1.58 22.68 7.79
CA MET A 145 -1.67 21.99 6.51
C MET A 145 -2.49 20.71 6.70
N ASN A 146 -3.75 20.75 6.32
CA ASN A 146 -4.69 19.64 6.47
C ASN A 146 -4.72 18.80 5.18
N ILE A 147 -3.85 17.80 5.09
CA ILE A 147 -3.72 16.96 3.90
C ILE A 147 -4.88 15.94 3.87
N PRO A 148 -5.68 15.87 2.80
CA PRO A 148 -6.74 14.87 2.67
C PRO A 148 -6.14 13.46 2.61
N LYS A 149 -6.65 12.57 3.44
CA LYS A 149 -6.25 11.17 3.53
C LYS A 149 -7.31 10.27 2.92
N MET A 150 -6.92 9.40 2.00
CA MET A 150 -7.82 8.50 1.28
C MET A 150 -7.23 7.08 1.27
N ASN A 151 -8.08 6.07 1.21
CA ASN A 151 -7.61 4.71 0.92
C ASN A 151 -7.29 4.59 -0.57
N ALA A 152 -6.06 4.20 -0.91
CA ALA A 152 -5.57 4.12 -2.28
C ALA A 152 -6.39 3.16 -3.17
N LEU A 153 -7.06 2.14 -2.60
CA LEU A 153 -7.94 1.24 -3.36
C LEU A 153 -9.24 1.90 -3.82
N THR A 154 -9.64 2.98 -3.15
CA THR A 154 -10.97 3.57 -3.33
C THR A 154 -10.94 4.83 -4.20
N VAL A 155 -9.76 5.29 -4.60
CA VAL A 155 -9.58 6.41 -5.53
C VAL A 155 -9.37 5.89 -6.95
N PRO A 156 -9.73 6.67 -7.99
CA PRO A 156 -9.43 6.30 -9.37
C PRO A 156 -7.92 6.14 -9.60
N PRO A 157 -7.45 5.12 -10.35
CA PRO A 157 -6.03 4.94 -10.67
C PRO A 157 -5.38 6.18 -11.30
N ALA A 158 -6.10 6.87 -12.20
CA ALA A 158 -5.63 8.11 -12.83
C ALA A 158 -5.31 9.23 -11.81
N PHE A 159 -5.91 9.20 -10.62
CA PHE A 159 -5.58 10.15 -9.56
C PHE A 159 -4.26 9.79 -8.86
N LEU A 160 -3.94 8.50 -8.70
CA LEU A 160 -2.61 8.08 -8.24
C LEU A 160 -1.55 8.38 -9.31
N ASP A 161 -1.86 8.16 -10.58
CA ASP A 161 -0.96 8.45 -11.71
C ASP A 161 -0.55 9.93 -11.77
N LYS A 162 -1.44 10.86 -11.39
CA LYS A 162 -1.12 12.30 -11.25
C LYS A 162 0.10 12.53 -10.36
N TYR A 163 0.22 11.74 -9.31
CA TYR A 163 1.33 11.80 -8.34
C TYR A 163 2.49 10.86 -8.68
N GLY A 164 2.47 10.22 -9.85
CA GLY A 164 3.48 9.24 -10.25
C GLY A 164 3.45 7.96 -9.41
N ALA A 165 2.27 7.60 -8.89
CA ALA A 165 2.08 6.45 -8.00
C ALA A 165 1.17 5.39 -8.63
N GLU A 166 1.46 4.12 -8.33
CA GLU A 166 0.69 2.95 -8.76
C GLU A 166 0.46 2.03 -7.57
N LEU A 167 -0.80 1.67 -7.31
CA LEU A 167 -1.14 0.68 -6.29
C LEU A 167 -1.20 -0.72 -6.92
N ILE A 168 -0.36 -1.63 -6.41
CA ILE A 168 -0.15 -2.95 -7.02
C ILE A 168 -0.49 -4.05 -6.00
N PRO A 169 -1.38 -5.01 -6.31
CA PRO A 169 -1.63 -6.17 -5.46
C PRO A 169 -0.35 -6.99 -5.26
N LEU A 170 -0.06 -7.47 -4.06
CA LEU A 170 1.17 -8.24 -3.80
C LEU A 170 1.27 -9.52 -4.64
N GLY A 171 0.15 -10.17 -4.95
CA GLY A 171 0.08 -11.33 -5.84
C GLY A 171 0.37 -11.03 -7.32
N LYS A 172 0.61 -9.77 -7.69
CA LYS A 172 0.93 -9.36 -9.06
C LYS A 172 2.37 -8.86 -9.13
N SER A 173 3.20 -9.52 -9.93
CA SER A 173 4.54 -8.99 -10.24
C SER A 173 4.47 -7.73 -11.10
N PHE A 174 5.45 -6.85 -10.94
CA PHE A 174 5.60 -5.62 -11.73
C PHE A 174 7.07 -5.33 -12.02
N THR A 175 7.33 -4.41 -12.94
CA THR A 175 8.70 -3.95 -13.22
C THR A 175 8.95 -2.66 -12.45
N LEU A 176 10.02 -2.66 -11.65
CA LEU A 176 10.50 -1.45 -11.00
C LEU A 176 11.16 -0.55 -12.04
N ASP A 177 10.95 0.76 -11.96
CA ASP A 177 11.44 1.68 -12.98
C ASP A 177 12.98 1.63 -13.06
N ALA A 178 13.51 1.71 -14.28
CA ALA A 178 14.95 1.73 -14.49
C ALA A 178 15.53 3.09 -14.09
N VAL A 179 16.75 3.08 -13.56
CA VAL A 179 17.49 4.28 -13.19
C VAL A 179 18.64 4.51 -14.17
N GLN A 180 19.04 5.77 -14.34
CA GLN A 180 20.17 6.13 -15.22
C GLN A 180 21.52 5.88 -14.53
N ASP A 181 21.60 6.19 -13.23
CA ASP A 181 22.81 6.00 -12.44
C ASP A 181 22.84 4.59 -11.86
N ARG A 182 23.91 3.85 -12.17
CA ARG A 182 24.11 2.47 -11.70
C ARG A 182 24.19 2.34 -10.19
N SER A 183 24.67 3.39 -9.50
CA SER A 183 24.72 3.40 -8.04
C SER A 183 23.33 3.33 -7.39
N LEU A 184 22.29 3.69 -8.14
CA LEU A 184 20.89 3.67 -7.68
C LEU A 184 20.15 2.38 -8.10
N GLU A 185 20.83 1.43 -8.76
CA GLU A 185 20.17 0.21 -9.25
C GLU A 185 19.70 -0.69 -8.10
N ASN A 186 20.47 -0.75 -7.01
CA ASN A 186 20.15 -1.60 -5.86
C ASN A 186 19.33 -0.80 -4.85
N LEU A 187 18.10 -1.27 -4.60
CA LEU A 187 17.23 -0.75 -3.56
C LEU A 187 17.06 -1.81 -2.47
N TYR A 188 17.47 -1.47 -1.25
CA TYR A 188 17.38 -2.31 -0.06
C TYR A 188 15.97 -2.25 0.50
N LEU A 189 15.23 -3.36 0.41
CA LEU A 189 13.90 -3.50 0.98
C LEU A 189 14.03 -3.76 2.48
N VAL A 190 13.82 -2.73 3.29
CA VAL A 190 14.00 -2.75 4.73
C VAL A 190 12.67 -2.56 5.44
N GLU A 191 12.42 -3.40 6.44
CA GLU A 191 11.32 -3.24 7.37
C GLU A 191 11.67 -2.18 8.40
N TYR A 192 10.80 -1.18 8.47
CA TYR A 192 10.78 -0.18 9.50
C TYR A 192 9.53 -0.37 10.36
N GLN A 193 9.68 -0.24 11.67
CA GLN A 193 8.59 -0.35 12.63
C GLN A 193 8.33 1.02 13.25
N TRP A 194 7.18 1.61 12.95
CA TRP A 194 6.74 2.88 13.53
C TRP A 194 5.79 2.67 14.71
N ASP A 195 6.09 3.36 15.80
CA ASP A 195 5.22 3.51 16.95
C ASP A 195 4.18 4.62 16.70
N ALA A 196 3.00 4.49 17.29
CA ALA A 196 1.92 5.47 17.11
C ALA A 196 2.29 6.87 17.60
N ASP A 197 3.22 6.98 18.54
CA ASP A 197 3.66 8.24 19.12
C ASP A 197 4.77 8.93 18.28
N TYR A 198 5.30 8.27 17.23
CA TYR A 198 6.45 8.75 16.46
C TYR A 198 6.30 10.18 15.92
N ILE A 199 5.12 10.52 15.38
CA ILE A 199 4.87 11.87 14.86
C ILE A 199 5.02 12.92 15.97
N GLN A 200 4.38 12.72 17.12
CA GLN A 200 4.32 13.73 18.17
C GLN A 200 5.62 13.79 18.97
N ASP A 201 6.16 12.62 19.33
CA ASP A 201 7.29 12.52 20.25
C ASP A 201 8.65 12.68 19.55
N TYR A 202 8.71 12.49 18.23
CA TYR A 202 9.94 12.63 17.46
C TYR A 202 9.83 13.66 16.34
N VAL A 203 8.95 13.45 15.35
CA VAL A 203 8.93 14.25 14.11
C VAL A 203 8.64 15.71 14.40
N MET A 204 7.55 15.99 15.12
CA MET A 204 7.11 17.33 15.47
C MET A 204 7.86 17.93 16.68
N ASN A 205 8.84 17.21 17.23
CA ASN A 205 9.68 17.67 18.33
C ASN A 205 10.90 18.43 17.78
N GLN A 206 11.12 19.66 18.25
CA GLN A 206 12.28 20.48 17.85
C GLN A 206 13.63 19.80 18.17
N ARG A 207 13.71 19.02 19.26
CA ARG A 207 14.91 18.25 19.64
C ARG A 207 15.01 16.89 18.93
N GLY A 208 13.95 16.50 18.21
CA GLY A 208 13.88 15.29 17.39
C GLY A 208 14.02 15.65 15.91
N GLY A 209 13.00 15.32 15.13
CA GLY A 209 12.97 15.55 13.68
C GLY A 209 12.88 17.02 13.28
N GLY A 210 12.48 17.93 14.18
CA GLY A 210 12.40 19.36 13.87
C GLY A 210 11.29 19.73 12.88
N GLY A 211 10.29 18.86 12.70
CA GLY A 211 9.15 19.04 11.82
C GLY A 211 8.96 17.89 10.84
N LEU A 212 7.81 17.87 10.18
CA LEU A 212 7.56 16.98 9.06
C LEU A 212 8.48 17.34 7.89
N PHE A 213 8.98 16.35 7.17
CA PHE A 213 9.68 16.54 5.90
C PHE A 213 8.93 15.87 4.75
N VAL A 214 9.19 16.36 3.54
CA VAL A 214 8.94 15.65 2.29
C VAL A 214 10.23 15.58 1.50
N GLU A 215 10.34 14.63 0.60
CA GLU A 215 11.55 14.41 -0.17
C GLU A 215 11.27 13.96 -1.60
N THR A 216 12.29 14.09 -2.42
CA THR A 216 12.30 13.64 -3.81
C THR A 216 13.70 13.19 -4.19
N HIS A 217 13.82 12.16 -5.04
CA HIS A 217 15.10 11.60 -5.45
C HIS A 217 14.99 10.82 -6.79
N PRO A 218 16.10 10.61 -7.51
CA PRO A 218 16.08 10.10 -8.88
C PRO A 218 15.94 8.56 -9.01
N PHE A 219 15.42 7.88 -8.00
CA PHE A 219 15.15 6.44 -7.99
C PHE A 219 13.73 6.13 -7.51
N PRO A 220 13.11 5.01 -7.93
CA PRO A 220 11.74 4.67 -7.52
C PRO A 220 11.70 4.13 -6.08
N HIS A 221 10.52 4.20 -5.45
CA HIS A 221 10.26 3.59 -4.15
C HIS A 221 9.14 2.56 -4.24
N VAL A 222 9.15 1.61 -3.30
CA VAL A 222 7.99 0.81 -2.96
C VAL A 222 7.73 0.88 -1.46
N PHE A 223 6.46 0.97 -1.08
CA PHE A 223 5.99 1.01 0.31
C PHE A 223 4.98 -0.10 0.52
N THR A 224 5.27 -1.02 1.43
CA THR A 224 4.46 -2.23 1.62
C THR A 224 4.13 -2.43 3.09
N PRO A 225 2.85 -2.33 3.49
CA PRO A 225 2.42 -2.76 4.82
C PRO A 225 2.72 -4.24 5.01
N LEU A 226 3.35 -4.60 6.14
CA LEU A 226 3.70 -5.99 6.46
C LEU A 226 2.69 -6.65 7.41
N SER A 227 1.68 -5.92 7.88
CA SER A 227 0.59 -6.49 8.67
C SER A 227 -0.74 -5.73 8.45
N PRO A 228 -1.90 -6.37 8.68
CA PRO A 228 -3.21 -5.71 8.56
C PRO A 228 -3.46 -4.62 9.61
N GLU A 229 -2.67 -4.58 10.68
CA GLU A 229 -2.72 -3.54 11.72
C GLU A 229 -1.95 -2.26 11.35
N CYS A 230 -1.25 -2.25 10.21
CA CYS A 230 -0.57 -1.07 9.69
C CYS A 230 -1.58 0.05 9.42
N ARG A 231 -1.21 1.27 9.79
CA ARG A 231 -2.05 2.48 9.65
C ARG A 231 -1.21 3.67 9.23
N GLY A 232 -1.88 4.79 8.96
CA GLY A 232 -1.25 5.99 8.44
C GLY A 232 -1.28 6.00 6.92
N ALA A 233 -0.76 7.09 6.35
CA ALA A 233 -0.82 7.29 4.91
C ALA A 233 0.46 7.95 4.39
N LEU A 234 0.86 7.54 3.19
CA LEU A 234 1.95 8.12 2.43
C LEU A 234 1.49 9.47 1.88
N ILE A 235 2.19 10.55 2.21
CA ILE A 235 1.98 11.85 1.58
C ILE A 235 2.62 11.79 0.20
N LEU A 236 1.90 12.23 -0.82
CA LEU A 236 2.42 12.45 -2.17
C LEU A 236 2.20 13.90 -2.57
N GLY A 237 3.17 14.45 -3.29
CA GLY A 237 3.17 15.83 -3.75
C GLY A 237 3.44 15.93 -5.25
N VAL A 238 2.94 16.99 -5.87
CA VAL A 238 3.31 17.38 -7.24
C VAL A 238 3.47 18.90 -7.31
N GLU A 239 4.53 19.35 -7.97
CA GLU A 239 4.73 20.76 -8.29
C GLU A 239 3.92 21.13 -9.53
N ASN A 240 3.09 22.16 -9.42
CA ASN A 240 2.30 22.71 -10.49
C ASN A 240 3.10 23.72 -11.31
N ARG A 241 2.65 23.97 -12.54
CA ARG A 241 3.32 24.92 -13.47
C ARG A 241 3.38 26.35 -12.94
N ASP A 242 2.50 26.72 -12.02
CA ASP A 242 2.46 28.04 -11.39
C ASP A 242 3.34 28.13 -10.12
N GLY A 243 4.10 27.08 -9.80
CA GLY A 243 4.95 26.98 -8.62
C GLY A 243 4.20 26.65 -7.32
N SER A 244 2.89 26.37 -7.39
CA SER A 244 2.17 25.79 -6.25
C SER A 244 2.42 24.28 -6.15
N PHE A 245 2.10 23.70 -5.01
CA PHE A 245 2.25 22.26 -4.76
C PHE A 245 0.91 21.67 -4.37
N ASP A 246 0.51 20.59 -5.02
CA ASP A 246 -0.62 19.78 -4.60
C ASP A 246 -0.16 18.66 -3.68
N PHE A 247 -0.86 18.42 -2.58
CA PHE A 247 -0.60 17.30 -1.67
C PHE A 247 -1.86 16.50 -1.37
N ALA A 248 -1.70 15.18 -1.37
CA ALA A 248 -2.71 14.21 -0.92
C ALA A 248 -2.01 13.08 -0.14
N ALA A 249 -2.74 12.40 0.73
CA ALA A 249 -2.22 11.27 1.50
C ALA A 249 -2.99 10.00 1.19
N PHE A 250 -2.27 8.89 1.01
CA PHE A 250 -2.83 7.61 0.60
C PHE A 250 -2.51 6.52 1.61
N GLU A 251 -3.55 5.95 2.22
CA GLU A 251 -3.44 4.73 3.00
C GLU A 251 -3.19 3.56 2.03
N ILE A 252 -2.16 2.78 2.33
CA ILE A 252 -1.80 1.59 1.55
C ILE A 252 -2.44 0.40 2.27
N PRO A 253 -3.44 -0.26 1.67
CA PRO A 253 -4.08 -1.40 2.30
C PRO A 253 -3.15 -2.61 2.33
N PHE A 254 -3.24 -3.39 3.40
CA PHE A 254 -2.52 -4.66 3.48
C PHE A 254 -2.92 -5.58 2.32
N GLY A 255 -1.94 -6.30 1.76
CA GLY A 255 -2.09 -7.05 0.52
C GLY A 255 -1.79 -6.25 -0.76
N TYR A 256 -1.34 -4.99 -0.62
CA TYR A 256 -0.88 -4.15 -1.72
C TYR A 256 0.48 -3.53 -1.41
N THR A 257 1.18 -3.12 -2.47
CA THR A 257 2.34 -2.23 -2.40
C THR A 257 2.03 -0.96 -3.17
N MET A 258 2.48 0.19 -2.66
CA MET A 258 2.49 1.44 -3.41
C MET A 258 3.85 1.59 -4.07
N LYS A 259 3.90 1.58 -5.40
CA LYS A 259 5.07 1.95 -6.18
C LYS A 259 4.98 3.45 -6.49
N ILE A 260 6.06 4.19 -6.29
CA ILE A 260 6.19 5.56 -6.81
C ILE A 260 7.40 5.66 -7.73
N GLY A 261 7.26 6.46 -8.79
CA GLY A 261 8.34 6.72 -9.74
C GLY A 261 9.45 7.59 -9.17
N SER A 262 10.56 7.68 -9.92
CA SER A 262 11.64 8.63 -9.61
C SER A 262 11.13 10.07 -9.61
N ASN A 263 11.69 10.87 -8.71
CA ASN A 263 11.42 12.30 -8.51
C ASN A 263 9.99 12.64 -8.03
N VAL A 264 9.22 11.65 -7.59
CA VAL A 264 7.94 11.89 -6.91
C VAL A 264 8.21 12.51 -5.54
N ILE A 265 7.53 13.62 -5.23
CA ILE A 265 7.58 14.22 -3.89
C ILE A 265 6.76 13.33 -2.95
N HIS A 266 7.35 12.90 -1.83
CA HIS A 266 6.66 12.04 -0.89
C HIS A 266 7.11 12.24 0.56
N GLY A 267 6.33 11.70 1.50
CA GLY A 267 6.65 11.67 2.93
C GLY A 267 5.91 10.56 3.65
N ASP A 268 6.63 9.77 4.44
CA ASP A 268 6.18 8.51 5.04
C ASP A 268 6.03 8.57 6.57
N SER A 269 6.29 9.74 7.16
CA SER A 269 6.38 9.92 8.62
C SER A 269 5.11 9.53 9.39
N PHE A 270 3.94 9.54 8.74
CA PHE A 270 2.65 9.22 9.37
C PHE A 270 2.35 7.72 9.47
N PHE A 271 3.22 6.84 8.95
CA PHE A 271 3.04 5.40 9.11
C PHE A 271 3.06 4.97 10.57
N VAL A 272 2.32 3.89 10.85
CA VAL A 272 2.24 3.21 12.14
C VAL A 272 2.22 1.71 11.88
N GLY A 273 3.08 0.95 12.56
CA GLY A 273 3.25 -0.49 12.34
C GLY A 273 4.45 -0.82 11.43
N PRO A 274 4.60 -2.08 11.01
CA PRO A 274 5.71 -2.53 10.18
C PRO A 274 5.47 -2.28 8.68
N TYR A 275 6.29 -1.46 8.04
CA TYR A 275 6.31 -1.32 6.57
C TYR A 275 7.66 -1.73 6.01
N ALA A 276 7.65 -2.46 4.89
CA ALA A 276 8.83 -2.65 4.06
C ALA A 276 8.94 -1.52 3.03
N ILE A 277 10.06 -0.80 3.05
CA ILE A 277 10.37 0.30 2.15
C ILE A 277 11.67 -0.02 1.42
N ALA A 278 11.68 0.09 0.10
CA ALA A 278 12.89 -0.09 -0.69
C ALA A 278 13.60 1.24 -0.87
N LEU A 279 14.81 1.40 -0.34
CA LEU A 279 15.59 2.63 -0.46
C LEU A 279 17.05 2.34 -0.83
N THR A 280 17.80 3.37 -1.21
CA THR A 280 19.24 3.24 -1.49
C THR A 280 20.00 4.41 -0.90
N GLU A 281 21.26 4.23 -0.56
CA GLU A 281 22.08 5.31 -0.03
C GLU A 281 22.45 6.28 -1.16
N THR A 282 22.09 7.55 -1.01
CA THR A 282 22.48 8.57 -1.99
C THR A 282 22.46 9.98 -1.41
N GLU A 283 23.37 10.83 -1.91
CA GLU A 283 23.37 12.27 -1.68
C GLU A 283 22.47 13.04 -2.65
N LEU A 284 21.90 12.33 -3.65
CA LEU A 284 21.04 12.89 -4.69
C LEU A 284 19.60 13.12 -4.24
N ALA A 285 19.24 12.67 -3.04
CA ALA A 285 17.95 12.99 -2.46
C ALA A 285 17.90 14.44 -1.99
N ASP A 286 16.78 15.09 -2.27
CA ASP A 286 16.45 16.42 -1.78
C ASP A 286 15.29 16.30 -0.80
N SER A 287 15.62 16.40 0.49
CA SER A 287 14.65 16.33 1.58
C SER A 287 14.51 17.71 2.22
N VAL A 288 13.28 18.17 2.44
CA VAL A 288 12.98 19.50 2.97
C VAL A 288 12.05 19.45 4.16
N LEU A 289 12.35 20.21 5.21
CA LEU A 289 11.45 20.38 6.35
C LEU A 289 10.35 21.38 6.02
N LEU A 290 9.10 21.06 6.36
CA LEU A 290 7.98 21.99 6.24
C LEU A 290 8.07 23.01 7.38
N LYS A 291 8.33 24.26 7.03
CA LYS A 291 8.49 25.37 7.97
C LYS A 291 7.61 26.54 7.58
N GLN A 292 7.14 27.30 8.57
CA GLN A 292 6.41 28.52 8.31
C GLN A 292 7.32 29.59 7.69
N ASP A 293 6.74 30.43 6.84
CA ASP A 293 7.40 31.60 6.28
C ASP A 293 7.42 32.76 7.26
N THR A 294 8.09 32.50 8.39
CA THR A 294 8.36 33.46 9.47
C THR A 294 9.88 33.58 9.65
N PRO A 295 10.37 34.69 10.24
CA PRO A 295 11.79 34.84 10.56
C PRO A 295 12.36 33.72 11.44
N THR A 296 11.51 33.08 12.26
CA THR A 296 11.87 32.01 13.20
C THR A 296 11.86 30.61 12.59
N ARG A 297 11.28 30.42 11.41
CA ARG A 297 11.12 29.09 10.76
C ARG A 297 10.51 28.06 11.69
N ASP A 298 9.40 28.42 12.32
CA ASP A 298 8.66 27.52 13.20
C ASP A 298 8.19 26.27 12.43
N ILE A 299 8.07 25.16 13.15
CA ILE A 299 7.58 23.90 12.59
C ILE A 299 6.18 24.12 12.01
N GLN A 300 5.99 23.81 10.73
CA GLN A 300 4.64 23.81 10.14
C GLN A 300 3.83 22.68 10.75
N LYS A 301 2.64 23.01 11.28
CA LYS A 301 1.68 21.99 11.71
C LYS A 301 1.07 21.32 10.48
N VAL A 302 1.10 19.99 10.47
CA VAL A 302 0.52 19.16 9.42
C VAL A 302 -0.38 18.10 10.04
N THR A 303 -1.55 17.89 9.46
CA THR A 303 -2.44 16.80 9.83
C THR A 303 -2.94 16.07 8.60
N GLN A 304 -3.34 14.81 8.77
CA GLN A 304 -4.00 14.02 7.74
C GLN A 304 -5.48 13.85 8.10
N ILE A 305 -6.38 14.36 7.26
CA ILE A 305 -7.83 14.33 7.51
C ILE A 305 -8.49 13.27 6.62
N PRO A 306 -9.13 12.23 7.19
CA PRO A 306 -9.85 11.23 6.40
C PRO A 306 -10.89 11.85 5.47
N THR A 307 -10.93 11.39 4.23
CA THR A 307 -11.96 11.74 3.25
C THR A 307 -13.12 10.75 3.32
N GLU A 308 -14.33 11.23 3.11
CA GLU A 308 -15.54 10.40 3.11
C GLU A 308 -15.51 9.38 1.97
N THR A 309 -15.85 8.13 2.30
CA THR A 309 -15.94 7.00 1.37
C THR A 309 -17.39 6.59 1.21
N PHE A 310 -17.79 6.33 -0.03
CA PHE A 310 -19.13 5.89 -0.41
C PHE A 310 -19.10 4.41 -0.81
N THR A 311 -20.03 3.62 -0.27
CA THR A 311 -20.21 2.23 -0.70
C THR A 311 -21.17 2.20 -1.88
N VAL A 312 -20.71 1.66 -3.02
CA VAL A 312 -21.61 1.38 -4.14
C VAL A 312 -22.10 -0.04 -3.99
N HIS A 313 -23.36 -0.21 -3.63
CA HIS A 313 -24.00 -1.52 -3.66
C HIS A 313 -24.30 -1.88 -5.13
N LEU A 314 -23.52 -2.80 -5.71
CA LEU A 314 -23.74 -3.39 -7.03
C LEU A 314 -25.00 -4.28 -7.10
N LEU A 315 -26.13 -3.83 -6.56
CA LEU A 315 -27.41 -4.56 -6.60
C LEU A 315 -28.24 -4.23 -7.85
N GLU A 316 -27.91 -3.17 -8.60
CA GLU A 316 -28.73 -2.72 -9.73
C GLU A 316 -28.31 -3.32 -11.07
N GLU A 317 -27.02 -3.55 -11.34
CA GLU A 317 -26.57 -4.08 -12.63
C GLU A 317 -26.95 -5.56 -12.82
N ASP A 318 -26.75 -6.41 -11.81
CA ASP A 318 -27.15 -7.82 -11.86
C ASP A 318 -28.67 -7.98 -11.98
N ARG A 319 -29.42 -7.11 -11.30
CA ARG A 319 -30.88 -7.11 -11.37
C ARG A 319 -31.39 -6.66 -12.74
N LEU A 320 -30.84 -5.57 -13.30
CA LEU A 320 -31.22 -5.07 -14.62
C LEU A 320 -30.81 -6.05 -15.73
N ALA A 321 -29.62 -6.65 -15.64
CA ALA A 321 -29.16 -7.65 -16.61
C ALA A 321 -30.02 -8.93 -16.55
N THR A 322 -30.38 -9.37 -15.34
CA THR A 322 -31.28 -10.52 -15.13
C THR A 322 -32.69 -10.22 -15.64
N GLU A 323 -33.23 -9.04 -15.33
CA GLU A 323 -34.57 -8.61 -15.80
C GLU A 323 -34.62 -8.48 -17.33
N ALA A 324 -33.58 -7.91 -17.96
CA ALA A 324 -33.47 -7.81 -19.41
C ALA A 324 -33.36 -9.20 -20.07
N CYS A 325 -32.52 -10.09 -19.52
CA CYS A 325 -32.37 -11.45 -20.01
C CYS A 325 -33.69 -12.25 -19.89
N HIS A 326 -34.37 -12.12 -18.75
CA HIS A 326 -35.69 -12.73 -18.54
C HIS A 326 -36.74 -12.18 -19.52
N SER A 327 -36.74 -10.86 -19.78
CA SER A 327 -37.65 -10.26 -20.76
C SER A 327 -37.40 -10.81 -22.17
N MET A 328 -36.14 -10.88 -22.61
CA MET A 328 -35.77 -11.45 -23.91
C MET A 328 -36.15 -12.93 -24.03
N MET A 329 -36.03 -13.71 -22.94
CA MET A 329 -36.48 -15.10 -22.92
C MET A 329 -38.00 -15.21 -23.08
N VAL A 330 -38.78 -14.38 -22.37
CA VAL A 330 -40.25 -14.35 -22.49
C VAL A 330 -40.66 -14.01 -23.92
N ASP A 331 -40.08 -12.96 -24.51
CA ASP A 331 -40.39 -12.53 -25.87
C ASP A 331 -40.06 -13.63 -26.89
N LYS A 332 -38.92 -14.31 -26.73
CA LYS A 332 -38.52 -15.41 -27.60
C LYS A 332 -39.45 -16.62 -27.49
N ILE A 333 -39.95 -16.94 -26.30
CA ILE A 333 -40.90 -18.03 -26.09
C ILE A 333 -42.25 -17.68 -26.73
N ARG A 334 -42.73 -16.45 -26.53
CA ARG A 334 -44.03 -15.97 -27.05
C ARG A 334 -44.05 -15.81 -28.56
N HIS A 335 -42.96 -15.36 -29.17
CA HIS A 335 -42.89 -15.04 -30.59
C HIS A 335 -42.09 -16.03 -31.45
N GLY A 336 -41.22 -16.85 -30.84
CA GLY A 336 -40.26 -17.71 -31.53
C GLY A 336 -40.46 -19.23 -31.37
N GLY A 337 -41.53 -19.69 -30.69
CA GLY A 337 -41.93 -21.10 -30.72
C GLY A 337 -41.89 -21.86 -29.38
N GLY A 338 -42.50 -21.31 -28.33
CA GLY A 338 -42.81 -22.08 -27.10
C GLY A 338 -43.97 -23.07 -27.26
N ILE A 339 -44.85 -22.84 -28.24
CA ILE A 339 -46.01 -23.70 -28.52
C ILE A 339 -45.51 -25.05 -29.07
N GLY A 340 -45.83 -26.15 -28.38
CA GLY A 340 -45.41 -27.51 -28.73
C GLY A 340 -44.10 -27.99 -28.06
N LYS A 341 -43.51 -27.18 -27.16
CA LYS A 341 -42.43 -27.65 -26.28
C LYS A 341 -43.01 -28.41 -25.08
N GLY A 342 -42.45 -29.56 -24.76
CA GLY A 342 -42.90 -30.39 -23.63
C GLY A 342 -42.52 -29.81 -22.26
N ILE A 343 -43.17 -30.30 -21.20
CA ILE A 343 -42.95 -29.87 -19.80
C ILE A 343 -41.47 -29.80 -19.36
N GLY A 344 -40.61 -30.68 -19.88
CA GLY A 344 -39.17 -30.71 -19.57
C GLY A 344 -38.43 -29.44 -19.97
N PHE A 345 -38.87 -28.74 -21.02
CA PHE A 345 -38.33 -27.45 -21.43
C PHE A 345 -38.69 -26.35 -20.43
N PHE A 346 -39.97 -26.25 -20.04
CA PHE A 346 -40.46 -25.21 -19.14
C PHE A 346 -39.92 -25.36 -17.72
N LYS A 347 -39.63 -26.59 -17.26
CA LYS A 347 -38.98 -26.85 -15.96
C LYS A 347 -37.58 -26.26 -15.83
N GLN A 348 -36.89 -25.99 -16.94
CA GLN A 348 -35.54 -25.44 -16.93
C GLN A 348 -35.54 -23.90 -16.92
N LEU A 349 -36.70 -23.27 -17.05
CA LEU A 349 -36.80 -21.81 -17.07
C LEU A 349 -36.72 -21.22 -15.65
N PRO A 350 -36.12 -20.03 -15.50
CA PRO A 350 -36.21 -19.26 -14.26
C PRO A 350 -37.68 -19.02 -13.86
N LYS A 351 -37.96 -19.00 -12.55
CA LYS A 351 -39.33 -18.83 -12.01
C LYS A 351 -40.01 -17.57 -12.54
N GLU A 352 -39.26 -16.48 -12.67
CA GLU A 352 -39.75 -15.18 -13.13
C GLU A 352 -40.15 -15.21 -14.61
N VAL A 353 -39.41 -15.96 -15.42
CA VAL A 353 -39.74 -16.23 -16.83
C VAL A 353 -40.96 -17.14 -16.89
N LEU A 354 -40.95 -18.23 -16.12
CA LEU A 354 -42.02 -19.23 -16.06
C LEU A 354 -43.36 -18.62 -15.64
N THR A 355 -43.35 -17.71 -14.66
CA THR A 355 -44.52 -16.95 -14.22
C THR A 355 -45.15 -16.15 -15.37
N LYS A 356 -44.31 -15.61 -16.27
CA LYS A 356 -44.73 -14.78 -17.41
C LYS A 356 -45.11 -15.60 -18.65
N VAL A 357 -44.92 -16.92 -18.67
CA VAL A 357 -45.23 -17.78 -19.83
C VAL A 357 -46.15 -18.97 -19.51
N ARG A 358 -46.61 -19.08 -18.26
CA ARG A 358 -47.48 -20.18 -17.79
C ARG A 358 -48.83 -20.29 -18.53
N ASP A 359 -49.28 -19.22 -19.16
CA ASP A 359 -50.52 -19.13 -19.95
C ASP A 359 -50.39 -19.74 -21.36
N LEU A 360 -49.18 -20.11 -21.80
CA LEU A 360 -48.94 -20.52 -23.18
C LEU A 360 -49.34 -21.96 -23.49
N SER A 361 -49.35 -22.86 -22.49
CA SER A 361 -49.74 -24.26 -22.64
C SER A 361 -49.99 -24.95 -21.29
N GLU A 362 -50.69 -26.08 -21.29
CA GLU A 362 -50.86 -26.94 -20.10
C GLU A 362 -49.51 -27.36 -19.52
N ASP A 363 -48.51 -27.66 -20.35
CA ASP A 363 -47.15 -28.01 -19.92
C ASP A 363 -46.43 -26.85 -19.21
N SER A 364 -46.64 -25.61 -19.66
CA SER A 364 -46.04 -24.43 -19.03
C SER A 364 -46.71 -24.10 -17.69
N GLN A 365 -48.03 -24.32 -17.58
CA GLN A 365 -48.78 -24.19 -16.34
C GLN A 365 -48.40 -25.29 -15.34
N GLU A 366 -48.31 -26.54 -15.79
CA GLU A 366 -47.90 -27.68 -14.94
C GLU A 366 -46.45 -27.50 -14.44
N ALA A 367 -45.53 -26.99 -15.27
CA ALA A 367 -44.19 -26.65 -14.84
C ALA A 367 -44.17 -25.54 -13.77
N TYR A 368 -44.98 -24.49 -13.94
CA TYR A 368 -45.12 -23.40 -12.96
C TYR A 368 -45.65 -23.91 -11.62
N ASP A 369 -46.70 -24.74 -11.68
CA ASP A 369 -47.36 -25.30 -10.52
C ASP A 369 -46.42 -26.22 -9.73
N GLN A 370 -45.66 -27.08 -10.43
CA GLN A 370 -44.62 -27.90 -9.79
C GLN A 370 -43.51 -27.05 -9.18
N HIS A 371 -43.09 -25.97 -9.83
CA HIS A 371 -42.06 -25.06 -9.30
C HIS A 371 -42.54 -24.28 -8.07
N CYS A 372 -43.84 -24.01 -7.96
CA CYS A 372 -44.44 -23.33 -6.82
C CYS A 372 -44.95 -24.29 -5.72
N GLY A 373 -44.74 -25.61 -5.88
CA GLY A 373 -45.24 -26.61 -4.93
C GLY A 373 -46.76 -26.75 -4.93
N LEU A 374 -47.43 -26.26 -5.97
CA LEU A 374 -48.87 -26.34 -6.18
C LEU A 374 -49.17 -27.66 -6.90
N VAL A 375 -49.29 -28.77 -6.16
CA VAL A 375 -49.56 -30.07 -6.80
C VAL A 375 -51.03 -30.14 -7.25
N VAL A 376 -51.27 -30.32 -8.55
CA VAL A 376 -52.58 -30.75 -9.06
C VAL A 376 -52.74 -32.25 -8.82
N TYR A 377 -53.72 -32.62 -7.99
CA TYR A 377 -54.16 -33.99 -7.76
C TYR A 377 -54.69 -34.62 -9.06
N LYS A 378 -54.12 -35.75 -9.51
CA LYS A 378 -54.69 -36.58 -10.59
C LYS A 378 -55.23 -37.90 -9.97
N PRO A 379 -56.56 -38.13 -9.91
CA PRO A 379 -57.08 -39.46 -9.64
C PRO A 379 -56.84 -40.37 -10.86
N LYS A 380 -56.68 -41.67 -10.60
CA LYS A 380 -56.40 -42.71 -11.60
C LYS A 380 -57.44 -42.80 -12.71
#